data_AF-C3ZC64-F1
#
_entry.id   AF-C3ZC64-F1
#
_cell.length_a   1.000
_cell.length_b   1.000
_cell.length_c   1.000
_cell.angle_alpha   90.00
_cell.angle_beta   90.00
_cell.angle_gamma   90.00
#
_symmetry.space_group_name_H-M   'P 1'
#
loop_
_entity.id
_entity.type
_entity.pdbx_description
1 polymer ?
#
loop_
_entity_poly.entity_id
_entity_poly.type
_entity_poly.pdbx_seq_one_letter_code
_entity_poly.pdbx_strand_id
1 'polypeptide(L)'
;NFYYNDEVTFVCNQGYYLLGAFTVKCQVDLTWSDPAPTCITAPCPSLTPPDNGTMRPIGLNSYNDEVTFSCNQKFVLVGASGARCQANRHWSHPVPTCQFGQCPSLTPPDNGTMSPTEVNYGVTFACNQGYYLLGAFTVWCQADGTWSDPVPTCILVQCPTLTPPDNGTLSPTGVNFYLKDEATFGCNQGYYLLGVFTVTCQADQTWSDPVPTCIRKSCPTLTAPGNGTLSPMGANFYTDRVAFSCNQGYELEGALDTTCQMNQIWSDAVPTCNPVQCPTLTPPNDGTLSPTGANSYNNEVTFVCNQKYLLEGASRVRCQADKTWSDSVPTCTAVQCPTLTAPSNGTLSPIGANSYTDEVTFTCNQKFVLEGASSVRCQANGTWSNPVPTCTDVHCPMLTPPDNGALSPTGVNSYTDEATFSCNQHYVLEGASSVRCQANGTWTDPIPTC
;
A
#
# COMPACT_ATOMS: atom_id res chain seq x y z
N ASN A 1 -100.78 1.16 95.64
CA ASN A 1 -100.80 2.23 96.66
C ASN A 1 -99.67 1.98 97.62
N PHE A 2 -98.74 2.94 97.70
CA PHE A 2 -97.63 2.93 98.65
C PHE A 2 -98.07 3.78 99.87
N TYR A 3 -97.65 3.38 101.06
CA TYR A 3 -97.95 4.02 102.33
C TYR A 3 -96.75 4.80 102.87
N TYR A 4 -97.00 5.70 103.83
CA TYR A 4 -95.94 6.46 104.49
C TYR A 4 -94.86 5.53 105.03
N ASN A 5 -93.60 5.86 104.73
CA ASN A 5 -92.40 5.10 105.07
C ASN A 5 -92.14 3.83 104.22
N ASP A 6 -92.92 3.57 103.17
CA ASP A 6 -92.60 2.54 102.18
C ASP A 6 -91.34 2.91 101.39
N GLU A 7 -90.49 1.91 101.17
CA GLU A 7 -89.24 2.00 100.41
C GLU A 7 -89.38 1.30 99.06
N VAL A 8 -89.00 1.99 97.98
CA VAL A 8 -88.86 1.39 96.65
C VAL A 8 -87.40 1.42 96.27
N THR A 9 -86.83 0.23 96.07
CA THR A 9 -85.46 0.07 95.57
C THR A 9 -85.48 -0.14 94.06
N PHE A 10 -84.67 0.62 93.36
CA PHE A 10 -84.50 0.49 91.93
C PHE A 10 -83.27 -0.34 91.60
N VAL A 11 -83.40 -1.23 90.62
CA VAL A 11 -82.30 -2.04 90.10
C VAL A 11 -82.32 -1.92 88.59
N CYS A 12 -81.18 -1.65 87.98
CA CYS A 12 -81.05 -1.60 86.54
C CYS A 12 -80.86 -3.00 85.95
N ASN A 13 -81.35 -3.20 84.74
CA ASN A 13 -81.03 -4.38 83.94
C ASN A 13 -79.52 -4.48 83.70
N GLN A 14 -79.03 -5.70 83.47
CA GLN A 14 -77.60 -5.98 83.27
C GLN A 14 -76.99 -5.05 82.21
N GLY A 15 -75.83 -4.42 82.52
CA GLY A 15 -75.13 -3.50 81.62
C GLY A 15 -75.49 -2.01 81.77
N TYR A 16 -76.51 -1.69 82.57
CA TYR A 16 -76.87 -0.33 82.93
C TYR A 16 -76.57 -0.10 84.42
N TYR A 17 -76.13 1.11 84.78
CA TYR A 17 -75.96 1.50 86.17
C TYR A 17 -76.90 2.64 86.52
N LEU A 18 -77.27 2.65 87.80
CA LEU A 18 -78.29 3.54 88.31
C LEU A 18 -77.68 4.91 88.61
N LEU A 19 -78.18 5.95 87.95
CA LEU A 19 -77.82 7.35 88.21
C LEU A 19 -78.95 8.01 88.99
N GLY A 20 -78.73 8.24 90.29
CA GLY A 20 -79.71 8.77 91.23
C GLY A 20 -79.74 7.96 92.54
N ALA A 21 -80.75 8.18 93.37
CA ALA A 21 -80.91 7.45 94.64
C ALA A 21 -81.33 5.99 94.41
N PHE A 22 -80.64 5.04 95.06
CA PHE A 22 -80.91 3.60 94.93
C PHE A 22 -82.24 3.18 95.54
N THR A 23 -82.64 3.85 96.63
CA THR A 23 -83.90 3.62 97.33
C THR A 23 -84.55 4.97 97.59
N VAL A 24 -85.82 5.09 97.26
CA VAL A 24 -86.63 6.29 97.55
C VAL A 24 -87.72 5.95 98.56
N LYS A 25 -88.02 6.89 99.45
CA LYS A 25 -89.04 6.72 100.52
C LYS A 25 -90.26 7.57 100.28
N CYS A 26 -91.45 7.04 100.53
CA CYS A 26 -92.70 7.80 100.48
C CYS A 26 -92.82 8.68 101.74
N GLN A 27 -92.81 10.01 101.54
CA GLN A 27 -92.82 11.01 102.61
C GLN A 27 -94.25 11.33 103.09
N VAL A 28 -94.37 12.11 104.17
CA VAL A 28 -95.65 12.47 104.83
C VAL A 28 -96.58 13.23 103.87
N ASP A 29 -96.01 14.00 102.95
CA ASP A 29 -96.73 14.79 101.94
C ASP A 29 -97.13 13.97 100.70
N LEU A 30 -96.97 12.64 100.75
CA LEU A 30 -97.22 11.70 99.65
C LEU A 30 -96.30 11.89 98.43
N THR A 31 -95.16 12.58 98.58
CA THR A 31 -94.11 12.66 97.55
C THR A 31 -92.94 11.71 97.86
N TRP A 32 -92.12 11.43 96.85
CA TRP A 32 -90.92 10.58 97.00
C TRP A 32 -89.72 11.42 97.44
N SER A 33 -88.85 10.83 98.27
CA SER A 33 -87.65 11.51 98.78
C SER A 33 -86.71 12.05 97.70
N ASP A 34 -86.67 11.38 96.55
CA ASP A 34 -85.83 11.72 95.41
C ASP A 34 -86.59 11.43 94.11
N PRO A 35 -86.24 12.09 92.99
CA PRO A 35 -86.77 11.75 91.68
C PRO A 35 -86.37 10.32 91.28
N ALA A 36 -87.19 9.71 90.41
CA ALA A 36 -86.91 8.37 89.91
C ALA A 36 -85.53 8.32 89.23
N PRO A 37 -84.64 7.39 89.64
CA PRO A 37 -83.29 7.32 89.09
C PRO A 37 -83.32 6.79 87.65
N THR A 38 -82.36 7.22 86.84
CA THR A 38 -82.24 6.78 85.44
C THR A 38 -81.15 5.73 85.29
N CYS A 39 -81.45 4.66 84.57
CA CYS A 39 -80.47 3.67 84.18
C CYS A 39 -79.71 4.13 82.93
N ILE A 40 -78.42 4.43 83.06
CA ILE A 40 -77.57 4.83 81.94
C ILE A 40 -76.48 3.79 81.68
N THR A 41 -76.05 3.70 80.42
CA THR A 41 -74.93 2.84 80.02
C THR A 41 -73.61 3.49 80.37
N ALA A 42 -72.69 2.71 80.92
CA ALA A 42 -71.31 3.18 81.10
C ALA A 42 -70.55 2.86 79.83
N PRO A 43 -69.91 3.85 79.19
CA PRO A 43 -69.21 3.58 77.96
C PRO A 43 -67.96 2.72 78.21
N CYS A 44 -67.69 1.78 77.31
CA CYS A 44 -66.38 1.14 77.18
C CYS A 44 -65.33 2.16 76.72
N PRO A 45 -64.02 1.88 76.91
CA PRO A 45 -62.95 2.72 76.34
C PRO A 45 -63.11 2.87 74.82
N SER A 46 -62.89 4.07 74.29
CA SER A 46 -62.96 4.32 72.85
C SER A 46 -61.87 3.53 72.12
N LEU A 47 -62.27 2.76 71.11
CA LEU A 47 -61.32 2.04 70.24
C LEU A 47 -60.92 2.91 69.04
N THR A 48 -59.70 2.71 68.55
CA THR A 48 -59.21 3.27 67.29
C THR A 48 -59.07 2.18 66.23
N PRO A 49 -59.21 2.50 64.93
CA PRO A 49 -59.00 1.52 63.87
C PRO A 49 -57.59 0.91 63.95
N PRO A 50 -57.41 -0.37 63.58
CA PRO A 50 -56.09 -0.97 63.51
C PRO A 50 -55.23 -0.29 62.45
N ASP A 51 -53.91 -0.22 62.67
CA ASP A 51 -52.96 0.25 61.65
C ASP A 51 -53.11 -0.57 60.37
N ASN A 52 -53.16 0.08 59.21
CA ASN A 52 -53.47 -0.55 57.92
C ASN A 52 -54.81 -1.31 57.88
N GLY A 53 -55.81 -0.86 58.64
CA GLY A 53 -57.18 -1.35 58.56
C GLY A 53 -58.23 -0.29 58.91
N THR A 54 -59.48 -0.73 58.95
CA THR A 54 -60.67 0.08 59.16
C THR A 54 -61.56 -0.54 60.24
N MET A 55 -62.26 0.30 61.00
CA MET A 55 -63.26 -0.11 61.98
C MET A 55 -64.63 0.46 61.61
N ARG A 56 -65.69 -0.34 61.73
CA ARG A 56 -67.08 0.09 61.50
C ARG A 56 -68.06 -0.54 62.50
N PRO A 57 -68.99 0.22 63.10
CA PRO A 57 -69.14 1.69 63.05
C PRO A 57 -68.12 2.43 63.94
N ILE A 58 -67.76 3.66 63.58
CA ILE A 58 -66.80 4.48 64.35
C ILE A 58 -67.55 5.23 65.47
N GLY A 59 -66.99 5.27 66.68
CA GLY A 59 -67.49 6.10 67.79
C GLY A 59 -68.55 5.44 68.67
N LEU A 60 -68.84 4.15 68.46
CA LEU A 60 -69.68 3.35 69.35
C LEU A 60 -68.90 2.90 70.59
N ASN A 61 -69.51 3.04 71.76
CA ASN A 61 -68.92 2.62 73.03
C ASN A 61 -69.95 2.31 74.13
N SER A 62 -71.24 2.23 73.82
CA SER A 62 -72.31 1.88 74.78
C SER A 62 -72.42 0.38 75.01
N TYR A 63 -73.06 -0.02 76.11
CA TYR A 63 -73.28 -1.43 76.43
C TYR A 63 -73.98 -2.15 75.26
N ASN A 64 -73.45 -3.32 74.88
CA ASN A 64 -73.91 -4.13 73.75
C ASN A 64 -73.62 -3.57 72.35
N ASP A 65 -72.90 -2.44 72.22
CA ASP A 65 -72.39 -1.97 70.93
C ASP A 65 -71.37 -2.96 70.37
N GLU A 66 -71.41 -3.17 69.05
CA GLU A 66 -70.53 -4.08 68.32
C GLU A 66 -69.80 -3.33 67.20
N VAL A 67 -68.48 -3.50 67.15
CA VAL A 67 -67.62 -2.96 66.10
C VAL A 67 -66.98 -4.10 65.33
N THR A 68 -66.84 -3.90 64.02
CA THR A 68 -66.16 -4.83 63.11
C THR A 68 -64.88 -4.21 62.59
N PHE A 69 -63.84 -5.04 62.43
CA PHE A 69 -62.54 -4.65 61.93
C PHE A 69 -62.27 -5.35 60.60
N SER A 70 -61.68 -4.62 59.66
CA SER A 70 -61.23 -5.16 58.38
C SER A 70 -59.89 -4.53 58.00
N CYS A 71 -59.01 -5.28 57.36
CA CYS A 71 -57.71 -4.75 56.94
C CYS A 71 -57.77 -4.10 55.54
N ASN A 72 -56.89 -3.14 55.30
CA ASN A 72 -56.67 -2.57 53.97
C ASN A 72 -56.15 -3.66 53.02
N GLN A 73 -56.27 -3.42 51.71
CA GLN A 73 -55.77 -4.36 50.71
C GLN A 73 -54.30 -4.73 51.00
N LYS A 74 -53.97 -6.03 50.90
CA LYS A 74 -52.67 -6.67 51.18
C LYS A 74 -52.37 -7.01 52.65
N PHE A 75 -53.28 -6.73 53.58
CA PHE A 75 -53.13 -7.10 54.99
C PHE A 75 -54.21 -8.11 55.41
N VAL A 76 -53.80 -9.07 56.24
CA VAL A 76 -54.64 -10.12 56.82
C VAL A 76 -54.94 -9.75 58.27
N LEU A 77 -56.21 -9.91 58.67
CA LEU A 77 -56.67 -9.63 60.02
C LEU A 77 -56.25 -10.74 60.97
N VAL A 78 -55.37 -10.43 61.93
CA VAL A 78 -54.91 -11.34 62.99
C VAL A 78 -55.57 -10.94 64.30
N GLY A 79 -56.57 -11.72 64.72
CA GLY A 79 -57.40 -11.48 65.90
C GLY A 79 -58.89 -11.64 65.61
N ALA A 80 -59.74 -11.20 66.53
CA ALA A 80 -61.19 -11.23 66.32
C ALA A 80 -61.61 -10.16 65.30
N SER A 81 -62.49 -10.52 64.36
CA SER A 81 -63.08 -9.60 63.37
C SER A 81 -64.10 -8.63 63.94
N GLY A 82 -64.45 -8.77 65.22
CA GLY A 82 -65.28 -7.82 65.94
C GLY A 82 -65.12 -7.88 67.45
N ALA A 83 -65.51 -6.79 68.10
CA ALA A 83 -65.52 -6.65 69.53
C ALA A 83 -66.87 -6.07 69.99
N ARG A 84 -67.37 -6.55 71.13
CA ARG A 84 -68.63 -6.09 71.74
C ARG A 84 -68.39 -5.51 73.12
N CYS A 85 -69.00 -4.37 73.43
CA CYS A 85 -68.87 -3.72 74.74
C CYS A 85 -69.70 -4.49 75.79
N GLN A 86 -69.03 -5.00 76.82
CA GLN A 86 -69.63 -5.86 77.85
C GLN A 86 -70.03 -5.07 79.11
N ALA A 87 -70.86 -5.68 79.97
CA ALA A 87 -71.37 -5.06 81.20
C ALA A 87 -70.26 -4.69 82.21
N ASN A 88 -69.09 -5.34 82.13
CA ASN A 88 -67.90 -5.04 82.92
C ASN A 88 -67.12 -3.82 82.40
N ARG A 89 -67.64 -3.10 81.39
CA ARG A 89 -67.03 -1.93 80.74
C ARG A 89 -65.76 -2.25 79.95
N HIS A 90 -65.54 -3.52 79.61
CA HIS A 90 -64.45 -3.94 78.73
C HIS A 90 -65.01 -4.48 77.41
N TRP A 91 -64.22 -4.37 76.35
CA TRP A 91 -64.52 -4.99 75.07
C TRP A 91 -64.28 -6.50 75.14
N SER A 92 -65.13 -7.28 74.46
CA SER A 92 -65.01 -8.75 74.42
C SER A 92 -63.67 -9.24 73.85
N HIS A 93 -63.08 -8.45 72.95
CA HIS A 93 -61.78 -8.69 72.34
C HIS A 93 -61.03 -7.37 72.19
N PRO A 94 -59.68 -7.37 72.26
CA PRO A 94 -58.87 -6.20 71.92
C PRO A 94 -58.93 -5.90 70.41
N VAL A 95 -58.45 -4.72 70.01
CA VAL A 95 -58.31 -4.35 68.58
C VAL A 95 -57.34 -5.34 67.90
N PRO A 96 -57.75 -5.98 66.78
CA PRO A 96 -56.89 -6.94 66.05
C PRO A 96 -55.74 -6.23 65.35
N THR A 97 -54.73 -6.99 64.92
CA THR A 97 -53.60 -6.44 64.16
C THR A 97 -53.73 -6.81 62.68
N CYS A 98 -53.48 -5.86 61.78
CA CYS A 98 -53.42 -6.12 60.35
C CYS A 98 -51.96 -6.41 59.97
N GLN A 99 -51.67 -7.67 59.66
CA GLN A 99 -50.34 -8.13 59.30
C GLN A 99 -50.28 -8.43 57.81
N PHE A 100 -49.16 -8.15 57.16
CA PHE A 100 -48.99 -8.52 55.76
C PHE A 100 -48.99 -10.05 55.63
N GLY A 101 -49.59 -10.59 54.57
CA GLY A 101 -49.64 -12.04 54.32
C GLY A 101 -48.24 -12.64 54.37
N GLN A 102 -48.03 -13.65 55.22
CA GLN A 102 -46.75 -14.33 55.35
C GLN A 102 -46.59 -15.31 54.18
N CYS A 103 -45.79 -14.96 53.17
CA CYS A 103 -45.44 -15.91 52.11
C CYS A 103 -44.50 -17.01 52.64
N PRO A 104 -44.56 -18.23 52.08
CA PRO A 104 -43.61 -19.29 52.42
C PRO A 104 -42.16 -18.80 52.25
N SER A 105 -41.28 -19.21 53.17
CA SER A 105 -39.85 -18.91 53.06
C SER A 105 -39.28 -19.52 51.79
N LEU A 106 -38.67 -18.70 50.95
CA LEU A 106 -37.94 -19.15 49.77
C LEU A 106 -36.53 -19.60 50.15
N THR A 107 -35.98 -20.53 49.38
CA THR A 107 -34.57 -20.91 49.41
C THR A 107 -33.85 -20.30 48.21
N PRO A 108 -32.55 -19.97 48.34
CA PRO A 108 -31.77 -19.54 47.19
C PRO A 108 -31.74 -20.66 46.13
N PRO A 109 -31.74 -20.32 44.83
CA PRO A 109 -31.59 -21.30 43.78
C PRO A 109 -30.19 -21.94 43.82
N ASP A 110 -30.06 -23.17 43.34
CA ASP A 110 -28.77 -23.84 43.19
C ASP A 110 -27.83 -22.97 42.35
N ASN A 111 -26.60 -22.74 42.82
CA ASN A 111 -25.63 -21.84 42.20
C ASN A 111 -26.14 -20.38 42.03
N GLY A 112 -26.97 -19.91 42.95
CA GLY A 112 -27.36 -18.50 43.03
C GLY A 112 -27.53 -17.99 44.47
N THR A 113 -27.86 -16.72 44.58
CA THR A 113 -28.09 -16.00 45.82
C THR A 113 -29.48 -15.36 45.79
N MET A 114 -30.03 -15.13 46.98
CA MET A 114 -31.26 -14.37 47.16
C MET A 114 -31.02 -13.23 48.15
N SER A 115 -31.57 -12.06 47.85
CA SER A 115 -31.47 -10.86 48.68
C SER A 115 -32.85 -10.21 48.80
N PRO A 116 -33.31 -9.83 50.00
CA PRO A 116 -34.55 -9.07 50.14
C PRO A 116 -34.42 -7.71 49.44
N THR A 117 -35.50 -7.24 48.83
CA THR A 117 -35.54 -5.89 48.26
C THR A 117 -35.65 -4.83 49.36
N GLU A 118 -35.34 -3.57 49.04
CA GLU A 118 -35.54 -2.43 49.96
C GLU A 118 -37.01 -2.31 50.43
N VAL A 119 -37.94 -2.87 49.66
CA VAL A 119 -39.33 -3.09 50.05
C VAL A 119 -39.42 -4.48 50.70
N ASN A 120 -39.87 -4.57 51.96
CA ASN A 120 -39.93 -5.82 52.76
C ASN A 120 -40.81 -6.98 52.18
N TYR A 121 -41.32 -6.84 50.95
CA TYR A 121 -42.24 -7.77 50.30
C TYR A 121 -41.73 -8.30 48.95
N GLY A 122 -40.49 -7.99 48.57
CA GLY A 122 -39.84 -8.49 47.36
C GLY A 122 -38.54 -9.23 47.67
N VAL A 123 -38.21 -10.22 46.84
CA VAL A 123 -36.96 -10.97 46.89
C VAL A 123 -36.32 -10.95 45.52
N THR A 124 -35.06 -10.54 45.46
CA THR A 124 -34.25 -10.51 44.24
C THR A 124 -33.30 -11.70 44.21
N PHE A 125 -33.17 -12.31 43.03
CA PHE A 125 -32.29 -13.43 42.79
C PHE A 125 -31.13 -13.03 41.87
N ALA A 126 -29.95 -13.59 42.13
CA ALA A 126 -28.80 -13.46 41.26
C ALA A 126 -28.11 -14.82 41.13
N CYS A 127 -27.63 -15.16 39.93
CA CYS A 127 -26.85 -16.38 39.75
C CYS A 127 -25.36 -16.13 40.00
N ASN A 128 -24.65 -17.18 40.41
CA ASN A 128 -23.21 -17.18 40.56
C ASN A 128 -22.52 -16.94 39.20
N GLN A 129 -21.25 -16.57 39.22
CA GLN A 129 -20.46 -16.36 37.99
C GLN A 129 -20.55 -17.58 37.05
N GLY A 130 -20.75 -17.33 35.76
CA GLY A 130 -20.89 -18.37 34.74
C GLY A 130 -22.30 -18.95 34.58
N TYR A 131 -23.26 -18.55 35.42
CA TYR A 131 -24.64 -19.04 35.35
C TYR A 131 -25.60 -17.96 34.84
N TYR A 132 -26.54 -18.37 33.99
CA TYR A 132 -27.63 -17.55 33.47
C TYR A 132 -28.91 -17.77 34.29
N LEU A 133 -29.61 -16.68 34.63
CA LEU A 133 -30.86 -16.71 35.38
C LEU A 133 -32.03 -16.92 34.42
N LEU A 134 -32.66 -18.09 34.48
CA LEU A 134 -33.88 -18.40 33.75
C LEU A 134 -35.09 -18.24 34.67
N GLY A 135 -35.84 -17.14 34.48
CA GLY A 135 -37.03 -16.81 35.28
C GLY A 135 -37.09 -15.33 35.67
N ALA A 136 -37.94 -14.99 36.65
CA ALA A 136 -38.05 -13.64 37.16
C ALA A 136 -36.85 -13.27 38.05
N PHE A 137 -36.27 -12.09 37.80
CA PHE A 137 -35.16 -11.55 38.62
C PHE A 137 -35.62 -11.14 40.02
N THR A 138 -36.86 -10.65 40.14
CA THR A 138 -37.48 -10.26 41.41
C THR A 138 -38.86 -10.87 41.48
N VAL A 139 -39.16 -11.49 42.63
CA VAL A 139 -40.48 -12.05 42.92
C VAL A 139 -41.11 -11.31 44.10
N TRP A 140 -42.43 -11.14 44.05
CA TRP A 140 -43.17 -10.33 45.02
C TRP A 140 -44.15 -11.18 45.81
N CYS A 141 -44.22 -10.96 47.12
CA CYS A 141 -45.20 -11.60 47.99
C CYS A 141 -46.57 -10.93 47.80
N GLN A 142 -47.55 -11.72 47.36
CA GLN A 142 -48.89 -11.26 47.03
C GLN A 142 -49.83 -11.30 48.24
N ALA A 143 -50.97 -10.61 48.11
CA ALA A 143 -51.97 -10.49 49.18
C ALA A 143 -52.63 -11.83 49.55
N ASP A 144 -52.61 -12.81 48.65
CA ASP A 144 -53.15 -14.16 48.87
C ASP A 144 -52.13 -15.09 49.57
N GLY A 145 -50.95 -14.58 49.92
CA GLY A 145 -49.88 -15.35 50.54
C GLY A 145 -49.04 -16.18 49.56
N THR A 146 -49.16 -15.95 48.25
CA THR A 146 -48.35 -16.62 47.21
C THR A 146 -47.28 -15.69 46.62
N TRP A 147 -46.25 -16.27 46.01
CA TRP A 147 -45.21 -15.52 45.28
C TRP A 147 -45.65 -15.27 43.84
N SER A 148 -45.28 -14.11 43.27
CA SER A 148 -45.64 -13.74 41.89
C SER A 148 -45.13 -14.69 40.82
N ASP A 149 -43.97 -15.27 41.07
CA ASP A 149 -43.28 -16.17 40.15
C ASP A 149 -42.58 -17.26 40.97
N PRO A 150 -42.34 -18.45 40.38
CA PRO A 150 -41.52 -19.47 41.02
C PRO A 150 -40.07 -19.00 41.19
N VAL A 151 -39.33 -19.67 42.08
CA VAL A 151 -37.88 -19.47 42.24
C VAL A 151 -37.18 -19.73 40.89
N PRO A 152 -36.36 -18.80 40.37
CA PRO A 152 -35.71 -18.96 39.07
C PRO A 152 -34.63 -20.05 39.10
N THR A 153 -34.25 -20.58 37.94
CA THR A 153 -33.18 -21.59 37.81
C THR A 153 -31.91 -20.95 37.29
N CYS A 154 -30.77 -21.26 37.91
CA CYS A 154 -29.45 -20.86 37.42
C CYS A 154 -28.85 -21.97 36.55
N ILE A 155 -28.65 -21.68 35.26
CA ILE A 155 -28.14 -22.65 34.28
C ILE A 155 -26.70 -22.29 33.95
N LEU A 156 -25.78 -23.25 34.05
CA LEU A 156 -24.38 -23.05 33.66
C LEU A 156 -24.31 -22.79 32.15
N VAL A 157 -23.69 -21.69 31.77
CA VAL A 157 -23.47 -21.32 30.36
C VAL A 157 -21.97 -21.46 30.09
N GLN A 158 -21.64 -22.33 29.15
CA GLN A 158 -20.27 -22.58 28.69
C GLN A 158 -20.22 -22.37 27.18
N CYS A 159 -19.34 -21.47 26.73
CA CYS A 159 -19.14 -21.20 25.32
C CYS A 159 -18.15 -22.20 24.67
N PRO A 160 -18.20 -22.39 23.34
CA PRO A 160 -17.24 -23.21 22.62
C PRO A 160 -15.80 -22.76 22.88
N THR A 161 -14.90 -23.72 23.06
CA THR A 161 -13.47 -23.44 23.24
C THR A 161 -12.90 -22.77 21.99
N LEU A 162 -12.18 -21.66 22.19
CA LEU A 162 -11.52 -20.92 21.11
C LEU A 162 -10.09 -21.43 20.88
N THR A 163 -9.64 -21.33 19.64
CA THR A 163 -8.24 -21.56 19.24
C THR A 163 -7.64 -20.26 18.71
N PRO A 164 -6.33 -20.02 18.91
CA PRO A 164 -5.67 -18.87 18.32
C PRO A 164 -5.76 -18.93 16.78
N PRO A 165 -5.98 -17.78 16.11
CA PRO A 165 -5.95 -17.73 14.66
C PRO A 165 -4.54 -17.96 14.12
N ASP A 166 -4.43 -18.35 12.84
CA ASP A 166 -3.14 -18.52 12.17
C ASP A 166 -2.32 -17.21 12.24
N ASN A 167 -1.05 -17.32 12.62
CA ASN A 167 -0.18 -16.16 12.89
C ASN A 167 -0.74 -15.18 13.94
N GLY A 168 -1.54 -15.68 14.89
CA GLY A 168 -2.04 -14.90 16.01
C GLY A 168 -1.90 -15.59 17.36
N THR A 169 -2.41 -14.90 18.37
CA THR A 169 -2.39 -15.29 19.77
C THR A 169 -3.79 -15.18 20.35
N LEU A 170 -4.04 -15.95 21.40
CA LEU A 170 -5.27 -15.96 22.17
C LEU A 170 -4.90 -15.83 23.64
N SER A 171 -5.70 -15.11 24.43
CA SER A 171 -5.54 -15.01 25.88
C SER A 171 -6.90 -14.90 26.55
N PRO A 172 -7.23 -15.74 27.54
CA PRO A 172 -6.46 -16.91 28.03
C PRO A 172 -6.53 -18.14 27.10
N THR A 173 -5.51 -19.02 27.14
CA THR A 173 -5.46 -20.25 26.32
C THR A 173 -5.77 -21.51 27.12
N GLY A 174 -6.49 -22.46 26.52
CA GLY A 174 -6.69 -23.80 27.10
C GLY A 174 -7.60 -23.84 28.33
N VAL A 175 -8.48 -22.85 28.46
CA VAL A 175 -9.46 -22.74 29.54
C VAL A 175 -10.88 -22.89 28.99
N ASN A 176 -11.80 -23.28 29.87
CA ASN A 176 -13.24 -23.20 29.57
C ASN A 176 -13.71 -21.77 29.82
N PHE A 177 -14.57 -21.28 28.94
CA PHE A 177 -15.15 -19.94 29.02
C PHE A 177 -16.63 -20.03 29.40
N TYR A 178 -17.01 -19.26 30.41
CA TYR A 178 -18.37 -19.19 30.92
C TYR A 178 -19.00 -17.82 30.64
N LEU A 179 -20.29 -17.67 30.92
CA LEU A 179 -21.03 -16.42 30.71
C LEU A 179 -20.27 -15.19 31.22
N LYS A 180 -20.13 -14.17 30.36
CA LYS A 180 -19.38 -12.92 30.57
C LYS A 180 -17.85 -13.05 30.60
N ASP A 181 -17.28 -14.24 30.46
CA ASP A 181 -15.84 -14.36 30.25
C ASP A 181 -15.45 -13.75 28.90
N GLU A 182 -14.26 -13.14 28.88
CA GLU A 182 -13.71 -12.48 27.70
C GLU A 182 -12.48 -13.23 27.20
N ALA A 183 -12.36 -13.34 25.89
CA ALA A 183 -11.17 -13.84 25.22
C ALA A 183 -10.60 -12.75 24.32
N THR A 184 -9.30 -12.48 24.47
CA THR A 184 -8.60 -11.46 23.69
C THR A 184 -7.70 -12.12 22.65
N PHE A 185 -7.79 -11.63 21.42
CA PHE A 185 -6.98 -12.04 20.29
C PHE A 185 -5.89 -11.01 20.00
N GLY A 186 -4.73 -11.51 19.58
CA GLY A 186 -3.64 -10.71 19.06
C GLY A 186 -3.12 -11.30 17.75
N CYS A 187 -2.35 -10.52 16.99
CA CYS A 187 -1.62 -11.01 15.83
C CYS A 187 -0.12 -10.98 16.10
N ASN A 188 0.59 -11.95 15.53
CA ASN A 188 2.05 -12.02 15.59
C ASN A 188 2.66 -10.80 14.88
N GLN A 189 3.95 -10.56 15.14
CA GLN A 189 4.66 -9.45 14.52
C GLN A 189 4.57 -9.50 12.99
N GLY A 190 4.26 -8.36 12.39
CA GLY A 190 4.11 -8.25 10.93
C GLY A 190 2.76 -8.70 10.36
N TYR A 191 1.75 -8.85 11.22
CA TYR A 191 0.35 -9.09 10.82
C TYR A 191 -0.59 -8.01 11.37
N TYR A 192 -1.71 -7.78 10.70
CA TYR A 192 -2.84 -6.96 11.16
C TYR A 192 -3.99 -7.85 11.59
N LEU A 193 -4.70 -7.44 12.64
CA LEU A 193 -5.93 -8.08 13.08
C LEU A 193 -7.11 -7.51 12.29
N LEU A 194 -7.82 -8.36 11.56
CA LEU A 194 -9.07 -8.03 10.88
C LEU A 194 -10.24 -8.66 11.66
N GLY A 195 -11.04 -7.80 12.30
CA GLY A 195 -12.13 -8.19 13.19
C GLY A 195 -12.05 -7.46 14.53
N VAL A 196 -12.63 -8.06 15.58
CA VAL A 196 -12.57 -7.52 16.94
C VAL A 196 -11.42 -8.12 17.74
N PHE A 197 -10.88 -7.35 18.67
CA PHE A 197 -9.78 -7.80 19.55
C PHE A 197 -10.27 -8.65 20.72
N THR A 198 -11.49 -8.42 21.20
CA THR A 198 -12.04 -9.09 22.37
C THR A 198 -13.43 -9.60 22.05
N VAL A 199 -13.70 -10.85 22.42
CA VAL A 199 -15.01 -11.49 22.30
C VAL A 199 -15.50 -11.90 23.69
N THR A 200 -16.81 -11.82 23.90
CA THR A 200 -17.43 -12.14 25.19
C THR A 200 -18.39 -13.32 25.04
N CYS A 201 -18.36 -14.24 25.99
CA CYS A 201 -19.28 -15.38 26.03
C CYS A 201 -20.69 -14.91 26.44
N GLN A 202 -21.68 -15.20 25.59
CA GLN A 202 -23.06 -14.74 25.72
C GLN A 202 -23.99 -15.78 26.35
N ALA A 203 -25.18 -15.33 26.76
CA ALA A 203 -26.19 -16.17 27.41
C ALA A 203 -26.74 -17.29 26.52
N ASP A 204 -26.66 -17.13 25.20
CA ASP A 204 -27.07 -18.13 24.21
C ASP A 204 -25.97 -19.17 23.92
N GLN A 205 -24.91 -19.19 24.73
CA GLN A 205 -23.74 -20.06 24.57
C GLN A 205 -22.94 -19.79 23.29
N THR A 206 -23.04 -18.58 22.72
CA THR A 206 -22.23 -18.15 21.59
C THR A 206 -21.25 -17.03 21.97
N TRP A 207 -20.31 -16.76 21.07
CA TRP A 207 -19.38 -15.64 21.20
C TRP A 207 -19.97 -14.39 20.54
N SER A 208 -19.66 -13.22 21.11
CA SER A 208 -20.17 -11.94 20.59
C SER A 208 -19.84 -11.67 19.13
N ASP A 209 -18.70 -12.18 18.67
CA ASP A 209 -18.18 -12.00 17.33
C ASP A 209 -17.42 -13.26 16.90
N PRO A 210 -17.24 -13.47 15.58
CA PRO A 210 -16.40 -14.55 15.07
C PRO A 210 -14.92 -14.32 15.42
N VAL A 211 -14.15 -15.42 15.40
CA VAL A 211 -12.69 -15.39 15.55
C VAL A 211 -12.06 -14.48 14.47
N PRO A 212 -11.22 -13.49 14.83
CA PRO A 212 -10.62 -12.58 13.88
C PRO A 212 -9.54 -13.24 13.02
N THR A 213 -9.18 -12.61 11.91
CA THR A 213 -8.14 -13.11 10.99
C THR A 213 -6.89 -12.25 11.07
N CYS A 214 -5.71 -12.88 11.12
CA CYS A 214 -4.44 -12.16 11.05
C CYS A 214 -3.92 -12.13 9.61
N ILE A 215 -3.91 -10.94 9.01
CA ILE A 215 -3.45 -10.71 7.63
C ILE A 215 -2.03 -10.16 7.61
N ARG A 216 -1.17 -10.70 6.75
CA ARG A 216 0.23 -10.29 6.64
C ARG A 216 0.33 -8.84 6.16
N LYS A 217 1.14 -8.01 6.81
CA LYS A 217 1.35 -6.60 6.42
C LYS A 217 2.01 -6.53 5.04
N SER A 218 1.69 -5.50 4.27
CA SER A 218 2.28 -5.29 2.94
C SER A 218 3.08 -3.98 2.86
N CYS A 219 4.25 -4.04 2.23
CA CYS A 219 5.03 -2.88 1.82
C CYS A 219 4.53 -2.31 0.47
N PRO A 220 4.95 -1.08 0.10
CA PRO A 220 4.70 -0.54 -1.22
C PRO A 220 5.20 -1.49 -2.32
N THR A 221 4.45 -1.64 -3.40
CA THR A 221 4.86 -2.48 -4.52
C THR A 221 6.12 -1.91 -5.17
N LEU A 222 7.15 -2.74 -5.30
CA LEU A 222 8.39 -2.37 -5.98
C LEU A 222 8.23 -2.43 -7.50
N THR A 223 8.96 -1.56 -8.18
CA THR A 223 9.13 -1.60 -9.64
C THR A 223 10.58 -1.95 -9.97
N ALA A 224 10.78 -2.62 -11.11
CA ALA A 224 12.12 -2.99 -11.53
C ALA A 224 12.98 -1.73 -11.75
N PRO A 225 14.26 -1.74 -11.37
CA PRO A 225 15.16 -0.64 -11.68
C PRO A 225 15.27 -0.48 -13.21
N GLY A 226 15.44 0.76 -13.69
CA GLY A 226 15.64 1.01 -15.11
C GLY A 226 16.88 0.26 -15.63
N ASN A 227 16.76 -0.47 -16.74
CA ASN A 227 17.79 -1.40 -17.22
C ASN A 227 18.17 -2.52 -16.24
N GLY A 228 17.23 -2.94 -15.40
CA GLY A 228 17.36 -4.13 -14.59
C GLY A 228 16.04 -4.87 -14.42
N THR A 229 16.07 -5.91 -13.59
CA THR A 229 14.93 -6.76 -13.26
C THR A 229 14.88 -6.97 -11.75
N LEU A 230 13.70 -7.36 -11.25
CA LEU A 230 13.51 -7.80 -9.88
C LEU A 230 12.87 -9.19 -9.84
N SER A 231 13.17 -9.95 -8.80
CA SER A 231 12.62 -11.30 -8.62
C SER A 231 12.48 -11.66 -7.14
N PRO A 232 11.32 -12.19 -6.70
CA PRO A 232 10.10 -12.42 -7.48
C PRO A 232 9.29 -11.13 -7.73
N MET A 233 8.59 -11.07 -8.86
CA MET A 233 7.71 -9.94 -9.20
C MET A 233 6.41 -9.99 -8.39
N GLY A 234 5.99 -8.85 -7.85
CA GLY A 234 4.73 -8.71 -7.11
C GLY A 234 4.79 -9.14 -5.64
N ALA A 235 5.92 -9.65 -5.16
CA ALA A 235 6.11 -9.93 -3.74
C ALA A 235 6.26 -8.62 -2.96
N ASN A 236 5.42 -8.43 -1.95
CA ASN A 236 5.35 -7.20 -1.18
C ASN A 236 4.82 -7.40 0.25
N PHE A 237 4.79 -8.61 0.78
CA PHE A 237 4.33 -8.90 2.13
C PHE A 237 5.48 -9.01 3.13
N TYR A 238 5.21 -8.81 4.42
CA TYR A 238 6.21 -8.81 5.50
C TYR A 238 7.08 -10.07 5.51
N THR A 239 8.41 -9.95 5.40
CA THR A 239 9.43 -11.01 5.17
C THR A 239 9.63 -11.46 3.72
N ASP A 240 8.86 -10.95 2.75
CA ASP A 240 9.19 -11.13 1.35
C ASP A 240 10.52 -10.45 1.04
N ARG A 241 11.40 -11.18 0.33
CA ARG A 241 12.70 -10.72 -0.12
C ARG A 241 12.69 -10.65 -1.63
N VAL A 242 13.06 -9.49 -2.15
CA VAL A 242 13.13 -9.21 -3.60
C VAL A 242 14.58 -8.94 -3.96
N ALA A 243 15.13 -9.74 -4.87
CA ALA A 243 16.46 -9.56 -5.42
C ALA A 243 16.41 -8.69 -6.68
N PHE A 244 17.43 -7.86 -6.84
CA PHE A 244 17.63 -7.00 -8.01
C PHE A 244 18.77 -7.53 -8.86
N SER A 245 18.65 -7.35 -10.18
CA SER A 245 19.73 -7.62 -11.12
C SER A 245 19.71 -6.61 -12.25
N CYS A 246 20.88 -6.26 -12.78
CA CYS A 246 20.97 -5.35 -13.92
C CYS A 246 21.07 -6.14 -15.23
N ASN A 247 20.57 -5.54 -16.31
CA ASN A 247 20.69 -6.08 -17.66
C ASN A 247 22.16 -6.08 -18.09
N GLN A 248 22.46 -6.85 -19.14
CA GLN A 248 23.82 -6.91 -19.70
C GLN A 248 24.33 -5.50 -20.07
N GLY A 249 25.57 -5.19 -19.68
CA GLY A 249 26.19 -3.88 -19.91
C GLY A 249 25.85 -2.81 -18.86
N TYR A 250 25.12 -3.19 -17.82
CA TYR A 250 24.82 -2.33 -16.67
C TYR A 250 25.36 -2.95 -15.38
N GLU A 251 25.85 -2.09 -14.48
CA GLU A 251 26.39 -2.45 -13.18
C GLU A 251 25.46 -1.93 -12.08
N LEU A 252 25.22 -2.77 -11.07
CA LEU A 252 24.30 -2.47 -9.97
C LEU A 252 25.00 -1.58 -8.94
N GLU A 253 24.41 -0.42 -8.68
CA GLU A 253 24.81 0.49 -7.61
C GLU A 253 23.72 0.50 -6.53
N GLY A 254 24.05 -0.03 -5.34
CA GLY A 254 23.12 -0.16 -4.22
C GLY A 254 23.02 -1.60 -3.70
N ALA A 255 21.90 -1.92 -3.06
CA ALA A 255 21.65 -3.24 -2.47
C ALA A 255 21.31 -4.30 -3.54
N LEU A 256 21.80 -5.53 -3.36
CA LEU A 256 21.50 -6.67 -4.24
C LEU A 256 20.08 -7.21 -4.03
N ASP A 257 19.50 -6.97 -2.85
CA ASP A 257 18.16 -7.36 -2.49
C ASP A 257 17.60 -6.45 -1.41
N THR A 258 16.29 -6.53 -1.19
CA THR A 258 15.60 -5.80 -0.13
C THR A 258 14.50 -6.67 0.45
N THR A 259 14.22 -6.51 1.74
CA THR A 259 13.21 -7.30 2.47
C THR A 259 12.12 -6.41 3.05
N CYS A 260 10.85 -6.80 2.91
CA CYS A 260 9.73 -6.04 3.46
C CYS A 260 9.67 -6.20 4.99
N GLN A 261 9.80 -5.10 5.72
CA GLN A 261 9.90 -5.10 7.18
C GLN A 261 8.54 -4.88 7.86
N MET A 262 8.49 -5.09 9.18
CA MET A 262 7.25 -5.01 9.98
C MET A 262 6.61 -3.62 10.02
N ASN A 263 7.41 -2.58 9.77
CA ASN A 263 7.00 -1.19 9.66
C ASN A 263 6.39 -0.87 8.29
N GLN A 264 6.27 -1.86 7.39
CA GLN A 264 5.81 -1.73 5.99
C GLN A 264 6.76 -0.89 5.13
N ILE A 265 8.04 -0.88 5.48
CA ILE A 265 9.11 -0.24 4.72
C ILE A 265 10.07 -1.33 4.25
N TRP A 266 10.62 -1.16 3.06
CA TRP A 266 11.67 -2.02 2.53
C TRP A 266 12.99 -1.74 3.24
N SER A 267 13.78 -2.78 3.54
CA SER A 267 15.07 -2.62 4.23
C SER A 267 16.03 -1.69 3.51
N ASP A 268 15.98 -1.74 2.19
CA ASP A 268 16.85 -1.00 1.28
C ASP A 268 16.02 -0.39 0.13
N ALA A 269 16.48 0.75 -0.38
CA ALA A 269 15.89 1.39 -1.54
C ALA A 269 16.16 0.58 -2.83
N VAL A 270 15.33 0.80 -3.85
CA VAL A 270 15.56 0.22 -5.19
C VAL A 270 16.91 0.74 -5.73
N PRO A 271 17.83 -0.15 -6.15
CA PRO A 271 19.15 0.25 -6.63
C PRO A 271 19.08 0.88 -8.02
N THR A 272 20.19 1.49 -8.47
CA THR A 272 20.35 2.03 -9.82
C THR A 272 21.22 1.11 -10.66
N CYS A 273 20.82 0.87 -11.92
CA CYS A 273 21.62 0.14 -12.90
C CYS A 273 22.28 1.15 -13.84
N ASN A 274 23.57 1.39 -13.64
CA ASN A 274 24.31 2.36 -14.43
C ASN A 274 25.04 1.67 -15.58
N PRO A 275 25.10 2.27 -16.78
CA PRO A 275 25.86 1.68 -17.88
C PRO A 275 27.33 1.59 -17.50
N VAL A 276 27.96 0.47 -17.84
CA VAL A 276 29.41 0.32 -17.63
C VAL A 276 30.19 1.35 -18.44
N GLN A 277 31.36 1.75 -17.93
CA GLN A 277 32.21 2.75 -18.57
C GLN A 277 33.46 2.07 -19.13
N CYS A 278 33.68 2.20 -20.43
CA CYS A 278 34.92 1.80 -21.09
C CYS A 278 36.03 2.84 -20.85
N PRO A 279 37.32 2.49 -21.06
CA PRO A 279 38.42 3.43 -21.01
C PRO A 279 38.18 4.62 -21.94
N THR A 280 38.48 5.83 -21.46
CA THR A 280 38.34 7.04 -22.28
C THR A 280 39.29 6.98 -23.47
N LEU A 281 38.75 7.09 -24.68
CA LEU A 281 39.53 7.12 -25.90
C LEU A 281 40.08 8.52 -26.17
N THR A 282 41.31 8.57 -26.70
CA THR A 282 41.93 9.80 -27.22
C THR A 282 41.95 9.78 -28.75
N PRO A 283 41.92 10.94 -29.41
CA PRO A 283 42.03 10.99 -30.87
C PRO A 283 43.34 10.35 -31.33
N PRO A 284 43.35 9.61 -32.45
CA PRO A 284 44.60 9.17 -33.04
C PRO A 284 45.43 10.37 -33.49
N ASN A 285 46.76 10.21 -33.52
CA ASN A 285 47.65 11.21 -34.12
C ASN A 285 47.21 11.48 -35.56
N ASP A 286 47.22 12.75 -35.97
CA ASP A 286 46.76 13.16 -37.30
C ASP A 286 45.33 12.71 -37.65
N GLY A 287 44.46 12.58 -36.64
CA GLY A 287 43.05 12.31 -36.81
C GLY A 287 42.19 12.91 -35.71
N THR A 288 40.90 12.66 -35.82
CA THR A 288 39.86 13.13 -34.92
C THR A 288 38.97 11.97 -34.52
N LEU A 289 38.30 12.11 -33.37
CA LEU A 289 37.25 11.18 -32.94
C LEU A 289 35.95 11.95 -32.67
N SER A 290 34.82 11.29 -32.86
CA SER A 290 33.50 11.85 -32.58
C SER A 290 32.50 10.76 -32.19
N PRO A 291 31.67 10.96 -31.15
CA PRO A 291 31.66 12.10 -30.22
C PRO A 291 32.76 12.00 -29.15
N THR A 292 33.29 13.15 -28.73
CA THR A 292 34.30 13.25 -27.67
C THR A 292 33.73 12.94 -26.29
N GLY A 293 34.42 12.12 -25.50
CA GLY A 293 34.05 11.81 -24.11
C GLY A 293 32.95 10.76 -23.96
N ALA A 294 32.40 10.23 -25.06
CA ALA A 294 31.43 9.14 -25.01
C ALA A 294 32.14 7.81 -24.70
N ASN A 295 31.87 7.23 -23.54
CA ASN A 295 32.50 5.97 -23.11
C ASN A 295 31.57 5.02 -22.34
N SER A 296 30.26 5.30 -22.28
CA SER A 296 29.27 4.41 -21.67
C SER A 296 28.88 3.23 -22.58
N TYR A 297 28.37 2.16 -21.99
CA TYR A 297 27.89 0.97 -22.72
C TYR A 297 27.05 1.31 -23.94
N ASN A 298 27.34 0.64 -25.06
CA ASN A 298 26.70 0.83 -26.36
C ASN A 298 26.94 2.19 -27.05
N ASN A 299 27.72 3.09 -26.44
CA ASN A 299 28.23 4.26 -27.16
C ASN A 299 29.16 3.82 -28.30
N GLU A 300 29.15 4.61 -29.35
CA GLU A 300 30.00 4.39 -30.52
C GLU A 300 30.81 5.63 -30.82
N VAL A 301 32.09 5.40 -31.09
CA VAL A 301 33.04 6.45 -31.43
C VAL A 301 33.55 6.16 -32.83
N THR A 302 33.47 7.16 -33.68
CA THR A 302 33.97 7.11 -35.06
C THR A 302 35.25 7.90 -35.16
N PHE A 303 36.22 7.36 -35.89
CA PHE A 303 37.51 7.98 -36.14
C PHE A 303 37.60 8.46 -37.59
N VAL A 304 38.20 9.65 -37.77
CA VAL A 304 38.42 10.25 -39.08
C VAL A 304 39.83 10.80 -39.11
N CYS A 305 40.65 10.33 -40.05
CA CYS A 305 41.99 10.86 -40.25
C CYS A 305 41.95 12.24 -40.93
N ASN A 306 42.91 13.08 -40.59
CA ASN A 306 43.09 14.38 -41.22
C ASN A 306 43.41 14.21 -42.70
N GLN A 307 43.25 15.29 -43.46
CA GLN A 307 43.63 15.31 -44.87
C GLN A 307 45.10 14.86 -45.01
N LYS A 308 45.40 14.10 -46.07
CA LYS A 308 46.71 13.47 -46.35
C LYS A 308 47.03 12.18 -45.57
N TYR A 309 46.12 11.71 -44.72
CA TYR A 309 46.29 10.46 -43.97
C TYR A 309 45.18 9.46 -44.29
N LEU A 310 45.53 8.18 -44.34
CA LEU A 310 44.63 7.05 -44.50
C LEU A 310 44.40 6.38 -43.15
N LEU A 311 43.17 5.98 -42.88
CA LEU A 311 42.81 5.26 -41.66
C LEU A 311 43.14 3.78 -41.80
N GLU A 312 44.00 3.28 -40.92
CA GLU A 312 44.35 1.87 -40.80
C GLU A 312 43.75 1.29 -39.51
N GLY A 313 42.79 0.38 -39.65
CA GLY A 313 42.05 -0.24 -38.55
C GLY A 313 40.55 0.02 -38.63
N ALA A 314 39.85 -0.14 -37.50
CA ALA A 314 38.41 0.08 -37.42
C ALA A 314 38.07 1.58 -37.44
N SER A 315 37.22 2.01 -38.38
CA SER A 315 36.75 3.40 -38.45
C SER A 315 35.72 3.74 -37.37
N ARG A 316 35.12 2.73 -36.72
CA ARG A 316 34.13 2.88 -35.65
C ARG A 316 34.30 1.76 -34.63
N VAL A 317 34.25 2.14 -33.36
CA VAL A 317 34.34 1.22 -32.22
C VAL A 317 33.15 1.42 -31.29
N ARG A 318 32.74 0.34 -30.61
CA ARG A 318 31.60 0.34 -29.69
C ARG A 318 32.03 -0.11 -28.29
N CYS A 319 31.55 0.58 -27.25
CA CYS A 319 31.80 0.19 -25.86
C CYS A 319 30.95 -1.03 -25.50
N GLN A 320 31.61 -2.10 -25.05
CA GLN A 320 31.02 -3.41 -24.78
C GLN A 320 30.70 -3.62 -23.31
N ALA A 321 29.96 -4.70 -23.02
CA ALA A 321 29.49 -5.02 -21.67
C ALA A 321 30.61 -5.46 -20.72
N ASP A 322 31.74 -5.91 -21.25
CA ASP A 322 32.93 -6.32 -20.49
C ASP A 322 33.86 -5.16 -20.14
N LYS A 323 33.38 -3.92 -20.33
CA LYS A 323 34.12 -2.67 -20.09
C LYS A 323 35.28 -2.45 -21.08
N THR A 324 35.26 -3.10 -22.25
CA THR A 324 36.24 -2.92 -23.33
C THR A 324 35.62 -2.34 -24.60
N TRP A 325 36.46 -1.83 -25.50
CA TRP A 325 36.04 -1.38 -26.83
C TRP A 325 36.11 -2.53 -27.82
N SER A 326 35.23 -2.53 -28.83
CA SER A 326 35.19 -3.59 -29.85
C SER A 326 36.49 -3.79 -30.61
N ASP A 327 37.25 -2.71 -30.80
CA ASP A 327 38.56 -2.71 -31.42
C ASP A 327 39.43 -1.64 -30.76
N SER A 328 40.74 -1.67 -31.04
CA SER A 328 41.68 -0.64 -30.62
C SER A 328 41.55 0.65 -31.44
N VAL A 329 42.06 1.76 -30.90
CA VAL A 329 42.18 3.03 -31.64
C VAL A 329 42.96 2.81 -32.95
N PRO A 330 42.45 3.24 -34.12
CA PRO A 330 43.12 3.06 -35.40
C PRO A 330 44.33 4.00 -35.56
N THR A 331 45.19 3.72 -36.54
CA THR A 331 46.35 4.57 -36.86
C THR A 331 46.07 5.36 -38.13
N CYS A 332 46.41 6.66 -38.13
CA CYS A 332 46.39 7.47 -39.34
C CYS A 332 47.78 7.49 -39.97
N THR A 333 47.93 6.88 -41.13
CA THR A 333 49.22 6.79 -41.84
C THR A 333 49.23 7.75 -43.01
N ALA A 334 50.35 8.46 -43.20
CA ALA A 334 50.47 9.41 -44.30
C ALA A 334 50.31 8.68 -45.64
N VAL A 335 49.49 9.22 -46.54
CA VAL A 335 49.29 8.65 -47.87
C VAL A 335 50.58 8.81 -48.67
N GLN A 336 51.12 7.67 -49.10
CA GLN A 336 52.35 7.57 -49.89
C GLN A 336 52.04 6.80 -51.17
N CYS A 337 52.35 7.38 -52.32
CA CYS A 337 52.29 6.69 -53.61
C CYS A 337 53.59 5.91 -53.87
N PRO A 338 53.58 4.92 -54.79
CA PRO A 338 54.79 4.21 -55.19
C PRO A 338 55.86 5.19 -55.67
N THR A 339 57.11 5.00 -55.25
CA THR A 339 58.22 5.86 -55.69
C THR A 339 58.38 5.77 -57.20
N LEU A 340 58.34 6.92 -57.87
CA LEU A 340 58.52 7.01 -59.32
C LEU A 340 60.00 7.05 -59.70
N THR A 341 60.33 6.42 -60.81
CA THR A 341 61.65 6.48 -61.44
C THR A 341 61.59 7.26 -62.74
N ALA A 342 62.67 7.95 -63.11
CA ALA A 342 62.71 8.72 -64.35
C ALA A 342 62.51 7.78 -65.56
N PRO A 343 61.69 8.19 -66.55
CA PRO A 343 61.54 7.41 -67.77
C PRO A 343 62.88 7.35 -68.52
N SER A 344 63.10 6.26 -69.28
CA SER A 344 64.28 6.15 -70.15
C SER A 344 64.34 7.35 -71.09
N ASN A 345 65.52 7.95 -71.26
CA ASN A 345 65.71 9.19 -72.04
C ASN A 345 64.86 10.38 -71.57
N GLY A 346 64.50 10.43 -70.28
CA GLY A 346 63.87 11.59 -69.66
C GLY A 346 64.33 11.79 -68.21
N THR A 347 63.76 12.82 -67.62
CA THR A 347 64.00 13.25 -66.23
C THR A 347 62.65 13.45 -65.54
N LEU A 348 62.65 13.36 -64.21
CA LEU A 348 61.51 13.72 -63.38
C LEU A 348 61.93 14.77 -62.36
N SER A 349 60.99 15.63 -61.95
CA SER A 349 61.21 16.65 -60.93
C SER A 349 59.92 16.93 -60.17
N PRO A 350 59.94 17.01 -58.82
CA PRO A 350 61.09 16.76 -57.92
C PRO A 350 61.36 15.25 -57.68
N ILE A 351 62.62 14.89 -57.43
CA ILE A 351 63.04 13.50 -57.15
C ILE A 351 62.63 13.10 -55.73
N GLY A 352 62.02 11.92 -55.58
CA GLY A 352 61.63 11.37 -54.28
C GLY A 352 60.31 11.90 -53.72
N ALA A 353 59.60 12.76 -54.46
CA ALA A 353 58.26 13.18 -54.09
C ALA A 353 57.25 12.06 -54.35
N ASN A 354 56.56 11.65 -53.30
CA ASN A 354 55.61 10.54 -53.30
C ASN A 354 54.52 10.68 -52.22
N SER A 355 54.39 11.85 -51.60
CA SER A 355 53.37 12.15 -50.59
C SER A 355 52.07 12.62 -51.25
N TYR A 356 50.94 12.49 -50.56
CA TYR A 356 49.65 12.96 -51.09
C TYR A 356 49.67 14.44 -51.48
N THR A 357 49.10 14.72 -52.66
CA THR A 357 49.13 16.01 -53.39
C THR A 357 50.46 16.38 -54.03
N ASP A 358 51.53 15.60 -53.84
CA ASP A 358 52.77 15.78 -54.58
C ASP A 358 52.49 15.65 -56.08
N GLU A 359 53.06 16.56 -56.86
CA GLU A 359 52.99 16.56 -58.30
C GLU A 359 54.40 16.40 -58.87
N VAL A 360 54.57 15.38 -59.70
CA VAL A 360 55.85 15.06 -60.35
C VAL A 360 55.69 15.34 -61.83
N THR A 361 56.59 16.16 -62.36
CA THR A 361 56.62 16.55 -63.78
C THR A 361 57.73 15.79 -64.49
N PHE A 362 57.44 15.30 -65.69
CA PHE A 362 58.37 14.58 -66.54
C PHE A 362 58.84 15.44 -67.70
N THR A 363 60.13 15.36 -68.02
CA THR A 363 60.72 16.08 -69.16
C THR A 363 61.63 15.13 -69.93
N CYS A 364 61.37 14.94 -71.22
CA CYS A 364 62.23 14.12 -72.07
C CYS A 364 63.54 14.85 -72.43
N ASN A 365 64.62 14.07 -72.58
CA ASN A 365 65.91 14.57 -73.05
C ASN A 365 65.79 15.07 -74.49
N GLN A 366 66.76 15.87 -74.94
CA GLN A 366 66.82 16.29 -76.34
C GLN A 366 66.73 15.06 -77.27
N LYS A 367 66.06 15.22 -78.41
CA LYS A 367 65.73 14.18 -79.42
C LYS A 367 64.53 13.27 -79.11
N PHE A 368 63.89 13.41 -77.95
CA PHE A 368 62.73 12.62 -77.56
C PHE A 368 61.50 13.48 -77.28
N VAL A 369 60.32 13.00 -77.67
CA VAL A 369 59.00 13.60 -77.36
C VAL A 369 58.34 12.81 -76.24
N LEU A 370 57.62 13.52 -75.36
CA LEU A 370 56.87 12.92 -74.27
C LEU A 370 55.52 12.40 -74.78
N GLU A 371 55.29 11.10 -74.61
CA GLU A 371 54.02 10.43 -74.90
C GLU A 371 53.33 10.05 -73.57
N GLY A 372 52.18 10.68 -73.31
CA GLY A 372 51.42 10.53 -72.07
C GLY A 372 51.24 11.85 -71.31
N ALA A 373 50.95 11.76 -70.01
CA ALA A 373 50.77 12.94 -69.16
C ALA A 373 52.12 13.56 -68.79
N SER A 374 52.26 14.88 -68.95
CA SER A 374 53.49 15.61 -68.59
C SER A 374 53.67 15.78 -67.07
N SER A 375 52.60 15.65 -66.29
CA SER A 375 52.65 15.59 -64.83
C SER A 375 51.68 14.55 -64.26
N VAL A 376 52.04 14.04 -63.09
CA VAL A 376 51.22 13.10 -62.31
C VAL A 376 51.11 13.57 -60.88
N ARG A 377 49.93 13.41 -60.29
CA ARG A 377 49.66 13.82 -58.91
C ARG A 377 49.34 12.61 -58.04
N CYS A 378 49.92 12.54 -56.85
CA CYS A 378 49.62 11.48 -55.88
C CYS A 378 48.21 11.69 -55.29
N GLN A 379 47.33 10.72 -55.53
CA GLN A 379 45.91 10.78 -55.21
C GLN A 379 45.62 10.18 -53.82
N ALA A 380 44.40 10.43 -53.31
CA ALA A 380 43.99 10.05 -51.95
C ALA A 380 43.93 8.53 -51.71
N ASN A 381 43.82 7.75 -52.78
CA ASN A 381 43.83 6.29 -52.76
C ASN A 381 45.25 5.69 -52.79
N GLY A 382 46.30 6.51 -52.71
CA GLY A 382 47.69 6.07 -52.77
C GLY A 382 48.17 5.70 -54.18
N THR A 383 47.44 6.09 -55.23
CA THR A 383 47.88 5.89 -56.63
C THR A 383 48.22 7.21 -57.31
N TRP A 384 49.06 7.15 -58.34
CA TRP A 384 49.31 8.29 -59.21
C TRP A 384 48.16 8.50 -60.20
N SER A 385 47.85 9.76 -60.51
CA SER A 385 46.74 10.12 -61.39
C SER A 385 46.82 9.56 -62.80
N ASN A 386 48.04 9.34 -63.30
CA ASN A 386 48.32 8.71 -64.58
C ASN A 386 49.56 7.80 -64.44
N PRO A 387 49.78 6.83 -65.34
CA PRO A 387 51.03 6.07 -65.40
C PRO A 387 52.22 6.96 -65.79
N VAL A 388 53.45 6.47 -65.55
CA VAL A 388 54.69 7.14 -65.98
C VAL A 388 54.71 7.23 -67.51
N PRO A 389 54.97 8.42 -68.11
CA PRO A 389 54.98 8.61 -69.55
C PRO A 389 56.23 7.99 -70.21
N THR A 390 56.17 7.78 -71.53
CA THR A 390 57.28 7.26 -72.32
C THR A 390 57.92 8.35 -73.16
N CYS A 391 59.26 8.39 -73.22
CA CYS A 391 60.00 9.28 -74.12
C CYS A 391 60.36 8.53 -75.40
N THR A 392 59.71 8.87 -76.50
CA THR A 392 59.90 8.25 -77.82
C THR A 392 60.69 9.17 -78.73
N ASP A 393 61.42 8.61 -79.70
CA ASP A 393 62.21 9.42 -80.64
C ASP A 393 61.33 10.42 -81.40
N VAL A 394 61.81 11.64 -81.58
CA VAL A 394 61.10 12.64 -82.40
C VAL A 394 61.11 12.17 -83.84
N HIS A 395 59.93 11.90 -84.38
CA HIS A 395 59.72 11.66 -85.80
C HIS A 395 58.88 12.77 -86.44
N CYS A 396 59.39 13.32 -87.55
CA CYS A 396 58.63 14.22 -88.41
C CYS A 396 57.76 13.44 -89.41
N PRO A 397 56.70 14.05 -89.99
CA PRO A 397 55.93 13.43 -91.06
C PRO A 397 56.85 12.95 -92.19
N MET A 398 56.61 11.74 -92.73
CA MET A 398 57.42 11.27 -93.85
C MET A 398 57.29 12.22 -95.05
N LEU A 399 58.44 12.66 -95.57
CA LEU A 399 58.49 13.50 -96.77
C LEU A 399 58.31 12.66 -98.02
N THR A 400 57.49 13.17 -98.95
CA THR A 400 57.37 12.65 -100.30
C THR A 400 58.15 13.55 -101.27
N PRO A 401 58.76 12.99 -102.32
CA PRO A 401 59.39 13.81 -103.36
C PRO A 401 58.34 14.70 -104.04
N PRO A 402 58.65 15.97 -104.36
CA PRO A 402 57.76 16.83 -105.12
C PRO A 402 57.58 16.34 -106.56
N ASP A 403 56.44 16.66 -107.17
CA ASP A 403 56.17 16.32 -108.57
C ASP A 403 57.26 16.88 -109.48
N ASN A 404 57.78 16.09 -110.42
CA ASN A 404 58.96 16.44 -111.24
C ASN A 404 60.24 16.79 -110.45
N GLY A 405 60.36 16.35 -109.20
CA GLY A 405 61.56 16.47 -108.39
C GLY A 405 62.00 15.19 -107.71
N ALA A 406 63.10 15.28 -106.97
CA ALA A 406 63.71 14.21 -106.20
C ALA A 406 63.99 14.67 -104.76
N LEU A 407 63.92 13.72 -103.84
CA LEU A 407 64.21 13.88 -102.42
C LEU A 407 65.46 13.06 -102.07
N SER A 408 66.43 13.67 -101.40
CA SER A 408 67.63 12.97 -100.94
C SER A 408 68.07 13.44 -99.54
N PRO A 409 68.27 12.52 -98.58
CA PRO A 409 68.04 11.06 -98.63
C PRO A 409 66.54 10.72 -98.47
N THR A 410 66.09 9.59 -99.02
CA THR A 410 64.70 9.11 -98.87
C THR A 410 64.48 8.40 -97.54
N GLY A 411 63.33 8.61 -96.89
CA GLY A 411 62.97 7.92 -95.65
C GLY A 411 63.59 8.51 -94.37
N VAL A 412 64.25 9.67 -94.47
CA VAL A 412 64.71 10.44 -93.31
C VAL A 412 63.54 11.14 -92.65
N ASN A 413 63.40 10.96 -91.35
CA ASN A 413 62.30 11.53 -90.57
C ASN A 413 62.61 11.64 -89.06
N SER A 414 63.86 11.48 -88.64
CA SER A 414 64.30 11.55 -87.24
C SER A 414 64.76 12.96 -86.88
N TYR A 415 64.82 13.28 -85.58
CA TYR A 415 65.34 14.57 -85.10
C TYR A 415 66.70 14.93 -85.73
N THR A 416 66.84 16.17 -86.22
CA THR A 416 68.01 16.71 -86.95
C THR A 416 68.28 16.12 -88.33
N ASP A 417 67.47 15.17 -88.81
CA ASP A 417 67.54 14.73 -90.19
C ASP A 417 67.28 15.93 -91.11
N GLU A 418 68.08 16.01 -92.17
CA GLU A 418 67.97 17.04 -93.19
C GLU A 418 67.71 16.36 -94.53
N ALA A 419 66.63 16.78 -95.18
CA ALA A 419 66.25 16.31 -96.50
C ALA A 419 66.43 17.45 -97.51
N THR A 420 67.06 17.14 -98.63
CA THR A 420 67.30 18.09 -99.73
C THR A 420 66.40 17.77 -100.91
N PHE A 421 65.88 18.81 -101.55
CA PHE A 421 65.01 18.71 -102.71
C PHE A 421 65.75 19.18 -103.96
N SER A 422 65.55 18.48 -105.08
CA SER A 422 66.07 18.86 -106.39
C SER A 422 65.00 18.64 -107.47
N CYS A 423 65.04 19.42 -108.55
CA CYS A 423 64.08 19.30 -109.65
C CYS A 423 64.68 18.59 -110.86
N ASN A 424 63.84 17.93 -111.65
CA ASN A 424 64.22 17.31 -112.92
C ASN A 424 64.63 18.37 -113.95
N GLN A 425 65.36 17.93 -114.98
CA GLN A 425 65.87 18.81 -116.03
C GLN A 425 64.71 19.61 -116.68
N HIS A 426 64.84 20.95 -116.69
CA HIS A 426 63.86 21.96 -117.14
C HIS A 426 62.82 22.45 -116.12
N TYR A 427 62.92 22.03 -114.85
CA TYR A 427 62.12 22.57 -113.74
C TYR A 427 62.99 23.39 -112.78
N VAL A 428 62.39 24.37 -112.10
CA VAL A 428 63.06 25.27 -111.13
C VAL A 428 62.41 25.07 -109.77
N LEU A 429 63.23 24.92 -108.73
CA LEU A 429 62.72 24.73 -107.37
C LEU A 429 62.14 26.04 -106.82
N GLU A 430 60.87 26.02 -106.43
CA GLU A 430 60.19 27.11 -105.75
C GLU A 430 59.92 26.72 -104.29
N GLY A 431 60.70 27.32 -103.37
CA GLY A 431 60.65 27.03 -101.94
C GLY A 431 62.03 26.74 -101.33
N ALA A 432 62.05 26.13 -100.15
CA ALA A 432 63.28 25.78 -99.45
C ALA A 432 64.00 24.60 -100.13
N SER A 433 65.31 24.73 -100.35
CA SER A 433 66.14 23.66 -100.94
C SER A 433 66.47 22.52 -99.98
N SER A 434 66.35 22.76 -98.67
CA SER A 434 66.44 21.72 -97.65
C SER A 434 65.49 22.01 -96.50
N VAL A 435 65.03 20.95 -95.85
CA VAL A 435 64.23 21.01 -94.63
C VAL A 435 64.87 20.16 -93.56
N ARG A 436 64.82 20.64 -92.32
CA ARG A 436 65.36 19.91 -91.17
C ARG A 436 64.24 19.52 -90.20
N CYS A 437 64.27 18.29 -89.69
CA CYS A 437 63.30 17.84 -88.69
C CYS A 437 63.59 18.52 -87.34
N GLN A 438 62.64 19.31 -86.86
CA GLN A 438 62.74 20.13 -85.65
C GLN A 438 62.30 19.36 -84.40
N ALA A 439 62.60 19.93 -83.22
CA ALA A 439 62.34 19.31 -81.92
C ALA A 439 60.85 19.13 -81.59
N ASN A 440 59.97 19.89 -82.24
CA ASN A 440 58.51 19.81 -82.11
C ASN A 440 57.88 18.77 -83.05
N GLY A 441 58.69 17.97 -83.76
CA GLY A 441 58.19 16.97 -84.72
C GLY A 441 57.70 17.55 -86.04
N THR A 442 58.05 18.81 -86.38
CA THR A 442 57.75 19.41 -87.68
C THR A 442 59.00 19.66 -88.51
N TRP A 443 58.86 19.72 -89.84
CA TRP A 443 59.92 20.18 -90.72
C TRP A 443 60.04 21.71 -90.65
N THR A 444 61.25 22.25 -90.85
CA THR A 444 61.51 23.72 -90.82
C THR A 444 60.65 24.50 -91.79
N ASP A 445 60.35 23.91 -92.96
CA ASP A 445 59.58 24.51 -94.04
C ASP A 445 58.68 23.44 -94.70
N PRO A 446 57.60 23.84 -95.38
CA PRO A 446 56.77 22.92 -96.16
C PRO A 446 57.52 22.34 -97.37
N ILE A 447 56.98 21.26 -97.94
CA ILE A 447 57.53 20.62 -99.16
C ILE A 447 57.51 21.65 -100.32
N PRO A 448 58.64 21.90 -101.00
CA PRO A 448 58.74 22.86 -102.12
C PRO A 448 58.12 22.28 -103.41
N THR A 449 57.91 23.13 -104.42
CA THR A 449 57.40 22.72 -105.74
C THR A 449 58.47 22.77 -106.84
N CYS A 450 58.35 21.86 -107.80
CA CYS A 450 59.00 21.87 -109.11
C CYS A 450 57.86 21.93 -110.16
#